data_AF-A0A2D7RG76-F1
#
_entry.id   AF-A0A2D7RG76-F1
#
_cell.length_a   1.000
_cell.length_b   1.000
_cell.length_c   1.000
_cell.angle_alpha   90.00
_cell.angle_beta   90.00
_cell.angle_gamma   90.00
#
_symmetry.space_group_name_H-M   'P 1'
#
loop_
_entity.id
_entity.type
_entity.pdbx_description
1 polymer ?
#
loop_
_entity_poly.entity_id
_entity_poly.type
_entity_poly.pdbx_seq_one_letter_code
_entity_poly.pdbx_strand_id
1 'polypeptide(L)'
;MEKIKEITISLHCGSSSDIVREQMKMLEELKNDYDILWNNRIDRHPEMYSSYSEMINHAVATSKTEWIIFINDRVKATPAEVRKMINLLENGYAFVMLYNVAFMGFSKELIRNIGWWDERYLLGGWEDRDWVWRLKQKNLCIYESLESTHDYSWKSHLNKLGGISSGVFWSLKWDTSSNYVVFKTLDEITYEKWDIYLGKDRPDIKNKWKKWRESELDKYYNQADNPNSGPSGSSILNNRKVLNNPKFAKKLIHYFYKIKNKVYRFIS
;
A
#
# COMPACT_ATOMS: atom_id res chain seq x y z
N MET A 1 -6.39 -13.52 18.03
CA MET A 1 -7.23 -13.48 16.80
C MET A 1 -7.61 -14.92 16.46
N GLU A 2 -8.64 -15.18 15.66
CA GLU A 2 -8.71 -16.52 15.05
C GLU A 2 -7.47 -16.69 14.16
N LYS A 3 -6.92 -17.91 14.13
CA LYS A 3 -5.80 -18.22 13.25
C LYS A 3 -6.21 -18.01 11.80
N ILE A 4 -5.38 -17.33 11.03
CA ILE A 4 -5.59 -17.12 9.60
C ILE A 4 -5.39 -18.47 8.91
N LYS A 5 -6.45 -18.98 8.29
CA LYS A 5 -6.42 -20.24 7.53
C LYS A 5 -6.52 -20.03 6.03
N GLU A 6 -7.26 -19.01 5.61
CA GLU A 6 -7.53 -18.70 4.20
C GLU A 6 -6.90 -17.36 3.86
N ILE A 7 -6.08 -17.33 2.80
CA ILE A 7 -5.39 -16.12 2.33
C ILE A 7 -5.47 -16.00 0.82
N THR A 8 -5.52 -14.76 0.34
CA THR A 8 -5.28 -14.46 -1.07
C THR A 8 -3.84 -14.00 -1.20
N ILE A 9 -3.06 -14.67 -2.05
CA ILE A 9 -1.76 -14.16 -2.49
C ILE A 9 -1.96 -13.50 -3.86
N SER A 10 -1.72 -12.20 -3.92
CA SER A 10 -1.79 -11.41 -5.14
C SER A 10 -0.40 -11.08 -5.65
N LEU A 11 -0.02 -11.71 -6.76
CA LEU A 11 1.15 -11.32 -7.56
C LEU A 11 0.80 -10.05 -8.34
N HIS A 12 0.75 -8.94 -7.61
CA HIS A 12 0.03 -7.72 -8.00
C HIS A 12 0.73 -6.95 -9.12
N CYS A 13 2.05 -7.07 -9.26
CA CYS A 13 2.78 -6.50 -10.41
C CYS A 13 3.06 -7.51 -11.52
N GLY A 14 2.76 -8.79 -11.32
CA GLY A 14 3.08 -9.88 -12.26
C GLY A 14 2.67 -9.56 -13.68
N SER A 15 3.66 -9.25 -14.53
CA SER A 15 3.47 -8.90 -15.95
C SER A 15 4.00 -9.98 -16.90
N SER A 16 4.55 -11.07 -16.37
CA SER A 16 5.07 -12.21 -17.14
C SER A 16 4.57 -13.51 -16.53
N SER A 17 4.01 -14.38 -17.36
CA SER A 17 3.50 -15.69 -16.94
C SER A 17 4.59 -16.58 -16.34
N ASP A 18 5.83 -16.47 -16.82
CA ASP A 18 6.94 -17.30 -16.31
C ASP A 18 7.36 -16.86 -14.91
N ILE A 19 7.44 -15.55 -14.67
CA ILE A 19 7.73 -14.99 -13.34
C ILE A 19 6.62 -15.37 -12.35
N VAL A 20 5.36 -15.23 -12.78
CA VAL A 20 4.19 -15.63 -11.97
C VAL A 20 4.26 -17.13 -11.61
N ARG A 21 4.55 -18.00 -12.59
CA ARG A 21 4.68 -19.45 -12.36
C ARG A 21 5.83 -19.78 -11.40
N GLU A 22 6.97 -19.10 -11.54
CA GLU A 22 8.12 -19.29 -10.66
C GLU A 22 7.79 -18.87 -9.23
N GLN A 23 7.22 -17.68 -9.02
CA GLN A 23 6.82 -17.21 -7.69
C GLN A 23 5.77 -18.14 -7.05
N MET A 24 4.78 -18.61 -7.82
CA MET A 24 3.80 -19.58 -7.32
C MET A 24 4.48 -20.89 -6.89
N LYS A 25 5.43 -21.40 -7.68
CA LYS A 25 6.18 -22.62 -7.36
C LYS A 25 7.03 -22.46 -6.10
N MET A 26 7.69 -21.32 -5.91
CA MET A 26 8.48 -21.02 -4.71
C MET A 26 7.63 -21.03 -3.42
N LEU A 27 6.34 -20.78 -3.55
CA LEU A 27 5.39 -20.65 -2.45
C LEU A 27 4.47 -21.89 -2.30
N GLU A 28 4.67 -22.93 -3.09
CA GLU A 28 3.79 -24.11 -3.14
C GLU A 28 3.66 -24.80 -1.77
N GLU A 29 4.74 -24.85 -0.99
CA GLU A 29 4.73 -25.49 0.33
C GLU A 29 3.79 -24.83 1.35
N LEU A 30 3.38 -23.57 1.11
CA LEU A 30 2.45 -22.88 2.00
C LEU A 30 1.06 -23.51 1.97
N LYS A 31 0.71 -24.26 0.90
CA LYS A 31 -0.57 -24.98 0.80
C LYS A 31 -0.72 -26.09 1.85
N ASN A 32 0.38 -26.50 2.48
CA ASN A 32 0.34 -27.43 3.61
C ASN A 32 -0.20 -26.77 4.89
N ASP A 33 -0.08 -25.44 5.00
CA ASP A 33 -0.40 -24.66 6.19
C ASP A 33 -1.65 -23.81 6.02
N TYR A 34 -1.96 -23.37 4.79
CA TYR A 34 -3.01 -22.40 4.47
C TYR A 34 -3.80 -22.79 3.20
N ASP A 35 -5.07 -22.41 3.16
CA ASP A 35 -5.87 -22.38 1.94
C ASP A 35 -5.50 -21.12 1.15
N ILE A 36 -4.77 -21.31 0.05
CA ILE A 36 -4.23 -20.22 -0.77
C ILE A 36 -5.07 -20.04 -2.01
N LEU A 37 -5.65 -18.84 -2.14
CA LEU A 37 -6.26 -18.36 -3.36
C LEU A 37 -5.28 -17.43 -4.09
N TRP A 38 -5.08 -17.68 -5.38
CA TRP A 38 -4.22 -16.85 -6.21
C TRP A 38 -5.04 -15.74 -6.89
N ASN A 39 -4.54 -14.52 -6.85
CA ASN A 39 -5.14 -13.36 -7.52
C ASN A 39 -4.08 -12.58 -8.29
N ASN A 40 -3.62 -13.17 -9.39
CA ASN A 40 -2.53 -12.63 -10.18
C ASN A 40 -3.00 -11.48 -11.07
N ARG A 41 -2.16 -10.45 -11.20
CA ARG A 41 -2.47 -9.33 -12.08
C ARG A 41 -2.63 -9.77 -13.54
N ILE A 42 -1.72 -10.60 -14.04
CA ILE A 42 -1.74 -11.00 -15.46
C ILE A 42 -3.06 -11.66 -15.89
N ASP A 43 -3.72 -12.37 -14.97
CA ASP A 43 -5.01 -13.03 -15.21
C ASP A 43 -6.20 -12.05 -15.09
N ARG A 44 -6.06 -11.03 -14.23
CA ARG A 44 -7.12 -10.07 -13.89
C ARG A 44 -7.15 -8.85 -14.82
N HIS A 45 -5.98 -8.27 -15.09
CA HIS A 45 -5.80 -7.05 -15.87
C HIS A 45 -4.33 -6.99 -16.35
N PRO A 46 -4.02 -7.57 -17.53
CA PRO A 46 -2.66 -7.61 -18.05
C PRO A 46 -2.16 -6.23 -18.50
N GLU A 47 -3.06 -5.28 -18.77
CA GLU A 47 -2.68 -3.93 -19.16
C GLU A 47 -2.18 -3.09 -17.99
N MET A 48 -1.69 -1.90 -18.32
CA MET A 48 -1.20 -0.92 -17.37
C MET A 48 -2.36 -0.16 -16.72
N TYR A 49 -2.31 -0.06 -15.38
CA TYR A 49 -3.23 0.77 -14.60
C TYR A 49 -2.86 2.26 -14.65
N SER A 50 -3.81 3.14 -14.34
CA SER A 50 -3.57 4.60 -14.30
C SER A 50 -2.73 5.03 -13.10
N SER A 51 -2.78 4.26 -12.01
CA SER A 51 -2.00 4.45 -10.79
C SER A 51 -1.68 3.11 -10.13
N TYR A 52 -0.62 3.09 -9.29
CA TYR A 52 -0.34 1.92 -8.44
C TYR A 52 -1.50 1.66 -7.46
N SER A 53 -2.08 2.73 -6.91
CA SER A 53 -3.27 2.65 -6.04
C SER A 53 -4.46 1.94 -6.69
N GLU A 54 -4.76 2.24 -7.95
CA GLU A 54 -5.87 1.58 -8.68
C GLU A 54 -5.62 0.07 -8.82
N MET A 55 -4.38 -0.32 -9.10
CA MET A 55 -4.00 -1.74 -9.19
C MET A 55 -4.18 -2.46 -7.85
N ILE A 56 -3.76 -1.84 -6.74
CA ILE A 56 -3.96 -2.41 -5.40
C ILE A 56 -5.44 -2.47 -5.05
N ASN A 57 -6.21 -1.42 -5.31
CA ASN A 57 -7.66 -1.41 -5.06
C ASN A 57 -8.37 -2.50 -5.86
N HIS A 58 -8.04 -2.66 -7.15
CA HIS A 58 -8.61 -3.72 -8.00
C HIS A 58 -8.21 -5.11 -7.47
N ALA A 59 -6.96 -5.30 -7.05
CA ALA A 59 -6.54 -6.54 -6.42
C ALA A 59 -7.30 -6.84 -5.12
N VAL A 60 -7.50 -5.84 -4.25
CA VAL A 60 -8.31 -6.00 -3.03
C VAL A 60 -9.76 -6.36 -3.37
N ALA A 61 -10.36 -5.67 -4.33
CA ALA A 61 -11.75 -5.88 -4.74
C ALA A 61 -11.97 -7.30 -5.28
N THR A 62 -11.04 -7.86 -6.04
CA THR A 62 -11.19 -9.21 -6.62
C THR A 62 -10.68 -10.33 -5.73
N SER A 63 -9.93 -10.04 -4.68
CA SER A 63 -9.54 -11.05 -3.69
C SER A 63 -10.77 -11.57 -2.95
N LYS A 64 -10.91 -12.89 -2.83
CA LYS A 64 -12.10 -13.50 -2.19
C LYS A 64 -11.99 -13.53 -0.67
N THR A 65 -10.77 -13.60 -0.15
CA THR A 65 -10.50 -13.72 1.28
C THR A 65 -10.46 -12.36 1.97
N GLU A 66 -10.56 -12.39 3.31
CA GLU A 66 -10.37 -11.19 4.14
C GLU A 66 -8.90 -10.77 4.21
N TRP A 67 -7.97 -11.73 4.24
CA TRP A 67 -6.53 -11.49 4.36
C TRP A 67 -5.85 -11.57 2.99
N ILE A 68 -5.08 -10.55 2.66
CA ILE A 68 -4.44 -10.42 1.34
C ILE A 68 -2.95 -10.14 1.53
N ILE A 69 -2.12 -10.86 0.80
CA ILE A 69 -0.68 -10.67 0.70
C ILE A 69 -0.35 -10.28 -0.73
N PHE A 70 0.38 -9.18 -0.90
CA PHE A 70 0.78 -8.60 -2.17
C PHE A 70 2.27 -8.85 -2.38
N ILE A 71 2.62 -9.43 -3.52
CA ILE A 71 4.02 -9.69 -3.89
C ILE A 71 4.29 -9.09 -5.26
N ASN A 72 5.29 -8.23 -5.32
CA ASN A 72 5.77 -7.61 -6.55
C ASN A 72 6.56 -8.66 -7.35
N ASP A 73 6.57 -8.52 -8.67
CA ASP A 73 7.21 -9.44 -9.60
C ASP A 73 8.74 -9.52 -9.42
N ARG A 74 9.35 -8.53 -8.77
CA ARG A 74 10.78 -8.50 -8.46
C ARG A 74 11.10 -8.98 -7.05
N VAL A 75 10.12 -9.29 -6.21
CA VAL A 75 10.37 -9.83 -4.87
C VAL A 75 10.50 -11.35 -4.93
N LYS A 76 11.56 -11.89 -4.35
CA LYS A 76 11.81 -13.34 -4.23
C LYS A 76 11.30 -13.86 -2.89
N ALA A 77 10.00 -13.72 -2.67
CA ALA A 77 9.37 -14.08 -1.41
C ALA A 77 9.54 -15.58 -1.11
N THR A 78 9.85 -15.89 0.13
CA THR A 78 9.97 -17.25 0.65
C THR A 78 8.75 -17.62 1.48
N PRO A 79 8.42 -18.91 1.61
CA PRO A 79 7.39 -19.39 2.51
C PRO A 79 7.59 -18.94 3.97
N ALA A 80 8.83 -18.89 4.45
CA ALA A 80 9.14 -18.43 5.80
C ALA A 80 8.76 -16.96 6.03
N GLU A 81 9.02 -16.08 5.06
CA GLU A 81 8.61 -14.67 5.13
C GLU A 81 7.09 -14.52 5.09
N VAL A 82 6.39 -15.31 4.26
CA VAL A 82 4.91 -15.31 4.24
C VAL A 82 4.36 -15.76 5.59
N ARG A 83 4.89 -16.83 6.20
CA ARG A 83 4.52 -17.27 7.55
C ARG A 83 4.81 -16.20 8.60
N LYS A 84 5.94 -15.51 8.52
CA LYS A 84 6.27 -14.38 9.39
C LYS A 84 5.25 -13.25 9.26
N MET A 85 4.89 -12.89 8.03
CA MET A 85 3.89 -11.85 7.76
C MET A 85 2.53 -12.22 8.38
N ILE A 86 2.06 -13.45 8.16
CA ILE A 86 0.82 -13.96 8.74
C ILE A 86 0.88 -13.91 10.28
N ASN A 87 1.98 -14.38 10.88
CA ASN A 87 2.17 -14.33 12.33
C ASN A 87 2.12 -12.88 12.87
N LEU A 88 2.73 -11.92 12.19
CA LEU A 88 2.65 -10.51 12.58
C LEU A 88 1.19 -9.99 12.51
N LEU A 89 0.47 -10.29 11.44
CA LEU A 89 -0.95 -9.92 11.32
C LEU A 89 -1.80 -10.54 12.44
N GLU A 90 -1.57 -11.81 12.77
CA GLU A 90 -2.23 -12.51 13.88
C GLU A 90 -1.94 -11.90 15.26
N ASN A 91 -0.77 -11.28 15.41
CA ASN A 91 -0.33 -10.59 16.61
C ASN A 91 -0.71 -9.10 16.63
N GLY A 92 -1.68 -8.69 15.82
CA GLY A 92 -2.30 -7.38 15.90
C GLY A 92 -1.58 -6.26 15.13
N TYR A 93 -0.66 -6.59 14.23
CA TYR A 93 -0.16 -5.60 13.27
C TYR A 93 -1.26 -5.37 12.22
N ALA A 94 -1.63 -4.12 11.98
CA ALA A 94 -2.68 -3.80 11.01
C ALA A 94 -2.17 -3.91 9.57
N PHE A 95 -0.90 -3.58 9.36
CA PHE A 95 -0.22 -3.58 8.07
C PHE A 95 1.22 -4.06 8.23
N VAL A 96 1.65 -4.99 7.38
CA VAL A 96 2.99 -5.58 7.43
C VAL A 96 3.65 -5.41 6.06
N MET A 97 4.87 -4.88 6.04
CA MET A 97 5.71 -4.68 4.87
C MET A 97 7.07 -5.34 5.12
N LEU A 98 7.39 -6.38 4.34
CA LEU A 98 8.70 -7.04 4.36
C LEU A 98 9.64 -6.49 3.27
N TYR A 99 9.10 -5.72 2.32
CA TYR A 99 9.87 -4.94 1.37
C TYR A 99 9.06 -3.75 0.84
N ASN A 100 8.92 -2.69 1.64
CA ASN A 100 8.00 -1.58 1.31
C ASN A 100 6.61 -2.14 0.90
N VAL A 101 5.92 -1.46 -0.01
CA VAL A 101 4.69 -1.94 -0.66
C VAL A 101 4.93 -3.04 -1.69
N ALA A 102 6.18 -3.37 -2.02
CA ALA A 102 6.49 -4.44 -2.96
C ALA A 102 6.25 -5.84 -2.35
N PHE A 103 6.32 -5.97 -1.02
CA PHE A 103 5.93 -7.19 -0.32
C PHE A 103 5.20 -6.83 0.97
N MET A 104 3.87 -6.85 0.92
CA MET A 104 3.03 -6.36 2.01
C MET A 104 1.80 -7.24 2.24
N GLY A 105 1.19 -7.14 3.42
CA GLY A 105 -0.04 -7.86 3.73
C GLY A 105 -0.92 -7.12 4.74
N PHE A 106 -2.23 -7.27 4.58
CA PHE A 106 -3.26 -6.70 5.45
C PHE A 106 -4.62 -7.38 5.25
N SER A 107 -5.56 -7.14 6.19
CA SER A 107 -6.97 -7.50 6.04
C SER A 107 -7.76 -6.43 5.28
N LYS A 108 -8.81 -6.80 4.54
CA LYS A 108 -9.80 -5.86 3.97
C LYS A 108 -10.39 -4.91 5.00
N GLU A 109 -10.49 -5.32 6.26
CA GLU A 109 -10.92 -4.47 7.39
C GLU A 109 -10.08 -3.20 7.51
N LEU A 110 -8.81 -3.25 7.11
CA LEU A 110 -7.98 -2.07 7.13
C LEU A 110 -8.50 -0.99 6.16
N ILE A 111 -8.92 -1.39 4.96
CA ILE A 111 -9.55 -0.48 3.98
C ILE A 111 -10.83 0.11 4.55
N ARG A 112 -11.67 -0.69 5.21
CA ARG A 112 -12.90 -0.21 5.86
C ARG A 112 -12.62 0.87 6.93
N ASN A 113 -11.43 0.84 7.56
CA ASN A 113 -11.07 1.78 8.64
C ASN A 113 -10.28 3.02 8.18
N ILE A 114 -9.43 2.89 7.17
CA ILE A 114 -8.52 3.96 6.72
C ILE A 114 -8.79 4.47 5.29
N GLY A 115 -9.73 3.84 4.58
CA GLY A 115 -10.05 4.11 3.18
C GLY A 115 -9.16 3.35 2.19
N TRP A 116 -9.55 3.41 0.92
CA TRP A 116 -8.82 2.81 -0.21
C TRP A 116 -7.46 3.46 -0.45
N TRP A 117 -6.61 2.81 -1.26
CA TRP A 117 -5.44 3.48 -1.81
C TRP A 117 -5.88 4.64 -2.70
N ASP A 118 -5.21 5.79 -2.58
CA ASP A 118 -5.65 7.01 -3.23
C ASP A 118 -5.20 7.02 -4.70
N GLU A 119 -6.13 6.76 -5.62
CA GLU A 119 -5.91 6.73 -7.08
C GLU A 119 -5.50 8.09 -7.67
N ARG A 120 -5.51 9.17 -6.88
CA ARG A 120 -5.00 10.48 -7.31
C ARG A 120 -3.47 10.54 -7.38
N TYR A 121 -2.76 9.55 -6.81
CA TYR A 121 -1.32 9.33 -7.03
C TYR A 121 -1.05 8.70 -8.40
N LEU A 122 -1.24 9.51 -9.46
CA LEU A 122 -1.15 9.08 -10.84
C LEU A 122 0.27 8.64 -11.21
N LEU A 123 0.38 7.55 -11.96
CA LEU A 123 1.64 6.96 -12.44
C LEU A 123 2.61 6.51 -11.31
N GLY A 124 2.13 6.44 -10.06
CA GLY A 124 2.86 5.92 -8.90
C GLY A 124 3.75 6.94 -8.17
N GLY A 125 4.33 6.47 -7.06
CA GLY A 125 5.11 7.27 -6.11
C GLY A 125 4.25 7.98 -5.06
N TRP A 126 4.73 7.98 -3.81
CA TRP A 126 4.12 8.64 -2.63
C TRP A 126 2.85 7.98 -2.07
N GLU A 127 2.21 7.06 -2.77
CA GLU A 127 1.03 6.34 -2.26
C GLU A 127 1.34 5.44 -1.06
N ASP A 128 2.55 4.88 -1.01
CA ASP A 128 3.08 4.11 0.10
C ASP A 128 3.18 4.96 1.38
N ARG A 129 3.74 6.16 1.26
CA ARG A 129 3.87 7.14 2.35
C ARG A 129 2.51 7.61 2.84
N ASP A 130 1.58 7.83 1.91
CA ASP A 130 0.21 8.24 2.24
C ASP A 130 -0.47 7.22 3.14
N TRP A 131 -0.30 5.94 2.83
CA TRP A 131 -0.80 4.83 3.63
C TRP A 131 -0.21 4.79 5.04
N VAL A 132 1.12 4.90 5.15
CA VAL A 132 1.81 4.95 6.45
C VAL A 132 1.30 6.11 7.31
N TRP A 133 1.04 7.27 6.71
CA TRP A 133 0.60 8.46 7.44
C TRP A 133 -0.86 8.36 7.88
N ARG A 134 -1.72 7.73 7.07
CA ARG A 134 -3.10 7.39 7.46
C ARG A 134 -3.14 6.38 8.61
N LEU A 135 -2.27 5.38 8.59
CA LEU A 135 -2.13 4.41 9.69
C LEU A 135 -1.70 5.10 11.00
N LYS A 136 -0.73 6.03 10.94
CA LYS A 136 -0.37 6.87 12.10
C LYS A 136 -1.55 7.69 12.58
N GLN A 137 -2.27 8.34 11.68
CA GLN A 137 -3.44 9.16 12.00
C GLN A 137 -4.51 8.36 12.75
N LYS A 138 -4.70 7.09 12.37
CA LYS A 138 -5.65 6.15 12.99
C LYS A 138 -5.06 5.39 14.18
N ASN A 139 -3.81 5.69 14.56
CA ASN A 139 -3.07 5.07 15.66
C ASN A 139 -2.97 3.53 15.53
N LEU A 140 -2.75 3.03 14.31
CA LEU A 140 -2.67 1.60 14.01
C LEU A 140 -1.22 1.11 13.92
N CYS A 141 -0.91 -0.05 14.49
CA CYS A 141 0.42 -0.64 14.47
C CYS A 141 0.82 -1.15 13.07
N ILE A 142 2.07 -0.93 12.68
CA ILE A 142 2.66 -1.41 11.43
C ILE A 142 4.01 -2.10 11.66
N TYR A 143 4.37 -3.01 10.75
CA TYR A 143 5.73 -3.54 10.64
C TYR A 143 6.29 -3.06 9.30
N GLU A 144 7.28 -2.18 9.31
CA GLU A 144 7.88 -1.58 8.12
C GLU A 144 9.35 -1.98 8.01
N SER A 145 9.69 -2.72 6.95
CA SER A 145 11.03 -3.24 6.75
C SER A 145 11.43 -3.43 5.27
N LEU A 146 12.73 -3.55 5.04
CA LEU A 146 13.37 -3.99 3.78
C LEU A 146 14.17 -5.30 3.97
N GLU A 147 13.60 -6.27 4.68
CA GLU A 147 14.31 -7.52 4.98
C GLU A 147 14.21 -8.56 3.86
N SER A 148 13.21 -8.46 2.98
CA SER A 148 13.07 -9.38 1.85
C SER A 148 14.01 -9.06 0.70
N THR A 149 14.20 -10.04 -0.20
CA THR A 149 15.06 -9.89 -1.37
C THR A 149 14.29 -9.29 -2.55
N HIS A 150 14.86 -8.24 -3.15
CA HIS A 150 14.33 -7.58 -4.34
C HIS A 150 15.32 -7.62 -5.50
N ASP A 151 14.88 -8.08 -6.65
CA ASP A 151 15.70 -8.24 -7.83
C ASP A 151 15.82 -6.92 -8.60
N TYR A 152 16.97 -6.27 -8.47
CA TYR A 152 17.23 -5.01 -9.12
C TYR A 152 17.64 -5.11 -10.60
N SER A 153 17.87 -6.31 -11.12
CA SER A 153 18.48 -6.52 -12.44
C SER A 153 17.57 -6.20 -13.63
N TRP A 154 16.26 -6.13 -13.42
CA TRP A 154 15.28 -5.86 -14.47
C TRP A 154 14.12 -4.98 -13.95
N LYS A 155 13.30 -4.42 -14.84
CA LYS A 155 12.07 -3.69 -14.48
C LYS A 155 10.92 -4.14 -15.38
N SER A 156 9.71 -4.17 -14.84
CA SER A 156 8.52 -4.45 -15.64
C SER A 156 8.34 -3.43 -16.77
N HIS A 157 7.94 -3.90 -17.95
CA HIS A 157 7.59 -3.07 -19.09
C HIS A 157 6.34 -2.21 -18.86
N LEU A 158 5.59 -2.51 -17.79
CA LEU A 158 4.36 -1.79 -17.40
C LEU A 158 4.63 -0.67 -16.40
N ASN A 159 5.91 -0.40 -16.09
CA ASN A 159 6.33 0.71 -15.26
C ASN A 159 6.48 1.99 -16.10
N LYS A 160 5.74 3.05 -15.78
CA LYS A 160 5.94 4.39 -16.35
C LYS A 160 6.57 5.32 -15.32
N LEU A 161 7.46 6.19 -15.78
CA LEU A 161 8.01 7.27 -14.97
C LEU A 161 6.90 8.27 -14.62
N GLY A 162 6.49 8.29 -13.35
CA GLY A 162 5.30 9.02 -12.89
C GLY A 162 5.47 10.00 -11.74
N GLY A 163 6.64 10.03 -11.10
CA GLY A 163 6.79 10.63 -9.77
C GLY A 163 6.44 12.12 -9.65
N ILE A 164 6.46 12.89 -10.74
CA ILE A 164 6.22 14.34 -10.72
C ILE A 164 4.75 14.66 -10.39
N SER A 165 3.78 13.98 -11.02
CA SER A 165 2.35 14.25 -10.77
C SER A 165 1.95 13.91 -9.34
N SER A 166 2.44 12.78 -8.84
CA SER A 166 2.19 12.32 -7.47
C SER A 166 2.80 13.23 -6.41
N GLY A 167 3.99 13.80 -6.67
CA GLY A 167 4.61 14.76 -5.75
C GLY A 167 3.80 16.06 -5.57
N VAL A 168 3.20 16.56 -6.65
CA VAL A 168 2.29 17.73 -6.56
C VAL A 168 1.07 17.38 -5.72
N PHE A 169 0.40 16.26 -6.01
CA PHE A 169 -0.75 15.82 -5.22
C PHE A 169 -0.40 15.57 -3.75
N TRP A 170 0.74 14.94 -3.47
CA TRP A 170 1.28 14.75 -2.13
C TRP A 170 1.35 16.07 -1.35
N SER A 171 1.98 17.10 -1.93
CA SER A 171 2.12 18.41 -1.28
C SER A 171 0.78 19.13 -1.05
N LEU A 172 -0.24 18.80 -1.84
CA LEU A 172 -1.60 19.31 -1.66
C LEU A 172 -2.38 18.55 -0.60
N LYS A 173 -2.11 17.25 -0.39
CA LYS A 173 -2.76 16.37 0.59
C LYS A 173 -2.14 16.47 1.99
N TRP A 174 -0.83 16.72 2.05
CA TRP A 174 -0.06 16.68 3.28
C TRP A 174 0.78 17.94 3.43
N ASP A 175 0.40 18.80 4.38
CA ASP A 175 1.19 19.95 4.79
C ASP A 175 2.24 19.51 5.81
N THR A 176 3.49 19.56 5.36
CA THR A 176 4.68 19.15 6.10
C THR A 176 5.51 20.33 6.60
N SER A 177 4.98 21.55 6.55
CA SER A 177 5.68 22.79 6.92
C SER A 177 6.09 22.85 8.40
N SER A 178 5.45 22.05 9.26
CA SER A 178 5.76 21.96 10.68
C SER A 178 6.64 20.76 11.03
N ASN A 179 7.61 21.01 11.92
CA ASN A 179 8.50 19.99 12.48
C ASN A 179 7.81 19.10 13.53
N TYR A 180 6.62 19.47 14.00
CA TYR A 180 5.93 18.77 15.10
C TYR A 180 4.62 18.10 14.66
N VAL A 181 3.99 18.65 13.62
CA VAL A 181 2.69 18.22 13.15
C VAL A 181 2.71 18.16 11.64
N VAL A 182 2.15 17.10 11.10
CA VAL A 182 1.72 17.01 9.71
C VAL A 182 0.22 17.25 9.67
N PHE A 183 -0.23 18.14 8.79
CA PHE A 183 -1.64 18.34 8.58
C PHE A 183 -2.11 17.67 7.29
N LYS A 184 -3.15 16.83 7.40
CA LYS A 184 -3.90 16.32 6.27
C LYS A 184 -4.86 17.40 5.77
N THR A 185 -4.65 17.87 4.55
CA THR A 185 -5.38 18.99 3.94
C THR A 185 -6.46 18.54 2.97
N LEU A 186 -6.45 17.29 2.51
CA LEU A 186 -7.50 16.72 1.66
C LEU A 186 -8.16 15.54 2.35
N ASP A 187 -9.48 15.47 2.25
CA ASP A 187 -10.23 14.30 2.69
C ASP A 187 -9.93 13.09 1.79
N GLU A 188 -10.14 11.89 2.36
CA GLU A 188 -10.18 10.68 1.54
C GLU A 188 -11.41 10.71 0.66
N ILE A 189 -11.26 10.23 -0.58
CA ILE A 189 -12.42 10.01 -1.45
C ILE A 189 -12.88 8.57 -1.29
N THR A 190 -14.19 8.37 -1.37
CA THR A 190 -14.77 7.04 -1.51
C THR A 190 -14.58 6.58 -2.95
N TYR A 191 -14.49 5.27 -3.13
CA TYR A 191 -14.46 4.65 -4.45
C TYR A 191 -15.62 3.67 -4.49
N GLU A 192 -16.81 4.19 -4.80
CA GLU A 192 -18.05 3.40 -4.79
C GLU A 192 -17.94 2.15 -5.68
N LYS A 193 -17.17 2.24 -6.79
CA LYS A 193 -16.85 1.10 -7.67
C LYS A 193 -16.16 -0.05 -6.94
N TRP A 194 -15.45 0.21 -5.85
CA TRP A 194 -14.72 -0.78 -5.05
C TRP A 194 -15.45 -1.16 -3.77
N ASP A 195 -16.20 -0.24 -3.16
CA ASP A 195 -16.86 -0.43 -1.87
C ASP A 195 -17.76 -1.68 -1.83
N ILE A 196 -18.42 -2.00 -2.94
CA ILE A 196 -19.29 -3.18 -3.07
C ILE A 196 -18.57 -4.52 -2.86
N TYR A 197 -17.23 -4.56 -2.95
CA TYR A 197 -16.41 -5.77 -2.84
C TYR A 197 -15.74 -5.97 -1.49
N LEU A 198 -15.86 -5.01 -0.56
CA LEU A 198 -15.27 -5.15 0.76
C LEU A 198 -16.04 -6.17 1.59
N GLY A 199 -17.35 -6.33 1.40
CA GLY A 199 -18.17 -7.14 2.30
C GLY A 199 -18.33 -6.49 3.68
N LYS A 200 -18.77 -7.28 4.67
CA LYS A 200 -19.18 -6.77 6.00
C LYS A 200 -17.99 -6.37 6.86
N ASP A 201 -18.21 -5.39 7.74
CA ASP A 201 -17.28 -5.01 8.81
C ASP A 201 -16.85 -6.21 9.68
N ARG A 202 -15.57 -6.21 10.05
CA ARG A 202 -14.92 -7.25 10.87
C ARG A 202 -14.40 -6.66 12.19
N PRO A 203 -15.30 -6.35 13.15
CA PRO A 203 -14.91 -5.84 14.46
C PRO A 203 -13.97 -6.80 15.22
N ASP A 204 -14.10 -8.09 14.96
CA ASP A 204 -13.24 -9.14 15.51
C ASP A 204 -11.77 -9.02 15.07
N ILE A 205 -11.49 -8.34 13.95
CA ILE A 205 -10.14 -8.02 13.46
C ILE A 205 -9.69 -6.67 14.02
N LYS A 206 -10.42 -5.58 13.73
CA LYS A 206 -9.95 -4.22 14.10
C LYS A 206 -9.74 -4.02 15.61
N ASN A 207 -10.54 -4.68 16.45
CA ASN A 207 -10.42 -4.57 17.90
C ASN A 207 -9.15 -5.24 18.46
N LYS A 208 -8.43 -6.01 17.65
CA LYS A 208 -7.20 -6.70 18.03
C LYS A 208 -5.94 -5.97 17.56
N TRP A 209 -6.07 -4.91 16.76
CA TRP A 209 -4.90 -4.16 16.32
C TRP A 209 -4.22 -3.45 17.47
N LYS A 210 -2.90 -3.60 17.52
CA LYS A 210 -2.01 -2.85 18.39
C LYS A 210 -1.99 -1.38 18.01
N LYS A 211 -1.52 -0.55 18.93
CA LYS A 211 -1.41 0.90 18.68
C LYS A 211 -0.13 1.23 17.94
N TRP A 212 -0.09 2.36 17.25
CA TRP A 212 1.09 2.82 16.50
C TRP A 212 2.39 2.83 17.33
N ARG A 213 2.31 3.11 18.64
CA ARG A 213 3.50 3.12 19.51
C ARG A 213 4.20 1.76 19.63
N GLU A 214 3.53 0.68 19.22
CA GLU A 214 4.03 -0.69 19.20
C GLU A 214 4.55 -1.08 17.81
N SER A 215 4.53 -0.16 16.84
CA SER A 215 5.03 -0.39 15.49
C SER A 215 6.53 -0.66 15.51
N GLU A 216 6.96 -1.53 14.60
CA GLU A 216 8.37 -1.70 14.26
C GLU A 216 8.63 -1.00 12.94
N LEU A 217 9.45 0.04 12.98
CA LEU A 217 9.57 1.02 11.91
C LEU A 217 11.00 1.04 11.35
N ASP A 218 11.12 1.40 10.07
CA ASP A 218 12.40 1.71 9.43
C ASP A 218 13.45 0.58 9.52
N LYS A 219 13.02 -0.69 9.60
CA LYS A 219 13.96 -1.80 9.72
C LYS A 219 14.67 -2.04 8.39
N TYR A 220 16.00 -2.10 8.41
CA TYR A 220 16.84 -2.39 7.24
C TYR A 220 16.78 -1.34 6.11
N TYR A 221 16.29 -0.13 6.37
CA TYR A 221 16.42 1.02 5.47
C TYR A 221 17.83 1.63 5.54
N ASN A 222 18.84 0.81 5.28
CA ASN A 222 20.20 1.26 5.12
C ASN A 222 20.48 1.54 3.64
N GLN A 223 20.82 2.77 3.28
CA GLN A 223 21.17 3.12 1.90
C GLN A 223 22.45 2.42 1.42
N ALA A 224 23.33 1.98 2.32
CA ALA A 224 24.50 1.20 1.92
C ALA A 224 24.10 -0.17 1.37
N ASP A 225 23.10 -0.81 1.97
CA ASP A 225 22.64 -2.15 1.58
C ASP A 225 21.52 -2.08 0.51
N ASN A 226 20.75 -0.99 0.51
CA ASN A 226 19.59 -0.77 -0.35
C ASN A 226 19.58 0.65 -0.95
N PRO A 227 20.53 0.99 -1.86
CA PRO A 227 20.78 2.37 -2.33
C PRO A 227 19.63 3.02 -3.12
N ASN A 228 18.59 2.25 -3.47
CA ASN A 228 17.44 2.74 -4.23
C ASN A 228 16.15 2.82 -3.39
N SER A 229 16.22 2.54 -2.10
CA SER A 229 15.03 2.41 -1.26
C SER A 229 14.44 3.76 -0.81
N GLY A 230 15.23 4.83 -0.81
CA GLY A 230 14.87 6.09 -0.17
C GLY A 230 14.56 5.93 1.34
N PRO A 231 14.22 7.02 2.03
CA PRO A 231 13.75 6.92 3.41
C PRO A 231 12.35 6.28 3.45
N SER A 232 12.11 5.48 4.49
CA SER A 232 10.80 4.89 4.78
C SER A 232 9.72 5.96 5.01
N GLY A 233 8.45 5.59 4.85
CA GLY A 233 7.35 6.53 5.09
C GLY A 233 7.30 7.01 6.54
N SER A 234 7.65 6.13 7.48
CA SER A 234 7.65 6.45 8.90
C SER A 234 8.87 7.28 9.33
N SER A 235 10.06 7.07 8.75
CA SER A 235 11.23 7.90 9.05
C SER A 235 11.01 9.36 8.66
N ILE A 236 10.39 9.62 7.50
CA ILE A 236 10.01 10.97 7.09
C ILE A 236 9.02 11.55 8.10
N LEU A 237 8.05 10.76 8.55
CA LEU A 237 7.07 11.22 9.53
C LEU A 237 7.71 11.53 10.88
N ASN A 238 8.69 10.72 11.29
CA ASN A 238 9.36 10.76 12.59
C ASN A 238 8.32 10.76 13.73
N ASN A 239 8.54 11.53 14.79
CA ASN A 239 7.64 11.67 15.93
C ASN A 239 6.49 12.66 15.70
N ARG A 240 6.28 13.15 14.48
CA ARG A 240 5.23 14.14 14.19
C ARG A 240 3.84 13.54 14.40
N LYS A 241 2.93 14.37 14.93
CA LYS A 241 1.50 14.03 14.98
C LYS A 241 0.88 14.25 13.61
N VAL A 242 -0.09 13.41 13.24
CA VAL A 242 -0.87 13.58 12.01
C VAL A 242 -2.27 14.05 12.39
N LEU A 243 -2.65 15.25 11.98
CA LEU A 243 -3.94 15.86 12.29
C LEU A 243 -4.69 16.25 11.01
N ASN A 244 -6.01 16.28 11.04
CA ASN A 244 -6.77 16.91 9.96
C ASN A 244 -6.60 18.43 10.05
N ASN A 245 -6.40 19.10 8.91
CA ASN A 245 -6.41 20.56 8.85
C ASN A 245 -7.85 21.08 8.81
N PRO A 246 -8.37 21.74 9.87
CA PRO A 246 -9.76 22.15 9.88
C PRO A 246 -10.07 23.34 8.94
N LYS A 247 -9.06 24.04 8.37
CA LYS A 247 -9.30 25.39 7.82
C LYS A 247 -8.67 25.73 6.46
N PHE A 248 -7.69 24.98 5.94
CA PHE A 248 -6.89 25.45 4.79
C PHE A 248 -7.29 24.89 3.40
N ALA A 249 -8.03 23.79 3.34
CA ALA A 249 -8.28 23.07 2.09
C ALA A 249 -9.04 23.87 1.02
N LYS A 250 -10.06 24.65 1.40
CA LYS A 250 -11.04 25.15 0.42
C LYS A 250 -10.52 26.22 -0.55
N LYS A 251 -9.58 27.09 -0.14
CA LYS A 251 -9.15 28.22 -1.00
C LYS A 251 -8.07 27.87 -2.03
N LEU A 252 -7.11 27.01 -1.68
CA LEU A 252 -5.98 26.65 -2.55
C LEU A 252 -6.35 25.62 -3.63
N ILE A 253 -7.17 24.63 -3.28
CA ILE A 253 -7.65 23.60 -4.23
C ILE A 253 -8.48 24.26 -5.34
N HIS A 254 -9.36 25.20 -4.98
CA HIS A 254 -10.18 25.93 -5.95
C HIS A 254 -9.32 26.69 -6.98
N TYR A 255 -8.20 27.27 -6.53
CA TYR A 255 -7.28 27.98 -7.43
C TYR A 255 -6.50 27.03 -8.34
N PHE A 256 -6.04 25.89 -7.83
CA PHE A 256 -5.26 24.92 -8.60
C PHE A 256 -6.07 24.24 -9.72
N TYR A 257 -7.30 23.82 -9.44
CA TYR A 257 -8.18 23.24 -10.47
C TYR A 257 -8.63 24.27 -11.51
N LYS A 258 -8.79 25.54 -11.11
CA LYS A 258 -9.10 26.64 -12.04
C LYS A 258 -7.95 26.89 -13.03
N ILE A 259 -6.70 26.72 -12.61
CA ILE A 259 -5.52 26.81 -13.49
C ILE A 259 -5.42 25.55 -14.38
N LYS A 260 -5.59 24.35 -13.82
CA LYS A 260 -5.49 23.09 -14.57
C LYS A 260 -6.50 23.03 -15.72
N ASN A 261 -7.77 23.39 -15.48
CA ASN A 261 -8.79 23.44 -16.53
C ASN A 261 -8.51 24.52 -17.59
N LYS A 262 -7.75 25.57 -17.25
CA LYS A 262 -7.31 26.59 -18.20
C LYS A 262 -6.19 26.05 -19.09
N VAL A 263 -5.22 25.36 -18.52
CA VAL A 263 -4.07 24.78 -19.27
C VAL A 263 -4.51 23.65 -20.21
N TYR A 264 -5.41 22.76 -19.77
CA TYR A 264 -5.89 21.68 -20.65
C TYR A 264 -6.72 22.20 -21.84
N ARG A 265 -7.43 23.32 -21.71
CA ARG A 265 -8.14 23.97 -22.85
C ARG A 265 -7.23 24.62 -23.88
N PHE A 266 -5.94 24.82 -23.58
CA PHE A 266 -4.96 25.37 -24.52
C PHE A 266 -4.15 24.28 -25.24
N ILE A 267 -4.30 23.02 -24.86
CA ILE A 267 -3.51 21.89 -25.39
C ILE A 267 -4.42 20.89 -26.14
N SER A 268 -5.74 21.09 -26.13
CA SER A 268 -6.74 20.40 -26.96
C SER A 268 -7.24 21.30 -28.08
#